data_AF-A0A420XUS8-F1
#
_entry.id   AF-A0A420XUS8-F1
#
_cell.length_a   1.000
_cell.length_b   1.000
_cell.length_c   1.000
_cell.angle_alpha   90.00
_cell.angle_beta   90.00
_cell.angle_gamma   90.00
#
_symmetry.space_group_name_H-M   'P 1'
#
loop_
_entity.id
_entity.type
_entity.pdbx_description
1 polymer ?
#
loop_
_entity_poly.entity_id
_entity_poly.type
_entity_poly.pdbx_seq_one_letter_code
_entity_poly.pdbx_strand_id
1 'polypeptide(L)'
;MARELKERVNRPAAQVRAAFLDQNDPNGPPPPMAQLVRGGRGGEVKLKIALSLLWVAVGEPHDVVAAARAWAMLIGLPDPGGRGAQRVNAAIRQLAKLKLIKVEAKVGGPPRILLLEDSASGLPYTLPGQRIVELKQKGDDFGRHRYFKVPSELWTQGWIATLGGPALAMLLILLSRASGRQQEAIWFSPGIADAHYRLSEETRRRGLDSLRALGLVTVSRRPLTTSLLAAPRRRNVYTLREDVLFDTAPSVKRDV
;
A
#
# COMPACT_ATOMS: atom_id res chain seq x y z
N MET A 1 -4.32 -13.02 15.72
CA MET A 1 -4.94 -11.96 14.88
C MET A 1 -4.69 -12.07 13.38
N ALA A 2 -3.49 -11.85 12.81
CA ALA A 2 -3.34 -11.87 11.33
C ALA A 2 -3.70 -13.23 10.70
N ARG A 3 -3.35 -14.33 11.37
CA ARG A 3 -3.75 -15.69 10.95
C ARG A 3 -5.26 -15.93 11.06
N GLU A 4 -5.87 -15.55 12.20
CA GLU A 4 -7.34 -15.56 12.37
C GLU A 4 -8.06 -14.72 11.29
N LEU A 5 -7.49 -13.58 10.90
CA LEU A 5 -8.02 -12.76 9.81
C LEU A 5 -7.86 -13.46 8.45
N LYS A 6 -6.75 -14.16 8.19
CA LYS A 6 -6.57 -14.96 6.95
C LYS A 6 -7.57 -16.11 6.85
N GLU A 7 -7.91 -16.76 7.96
CA GLU A 7 -8.96 -17.81 7.94
C GLU A 7 -10.33 -17.24 7.54
N ARG A 8 -10.61 -15.99 7.93
CA ARG A 8 -11.82 -15.27 7.51
C ARG A 8 -11.73 -14.73 6.09
N VAL A 9 -10.55 -14.28 5.69
CA VAL A 9 -10.25 -13.72 4.37
C VAL A 9 -9.73 -14.85 3.49
N ASN A 10 -10.64 -15.62 2.89
CA ASN A 10 -10.31 -16.71 1.97
C ASN A 10 -9.78 -16.20 0.61
N ARG A 11 -8.74 -15.35 0.62
CA ARG A 11 -8.10 -14.81 -0.57
C ARG A 11 -6.57 -14.68 -0.40
N PRO A 12 -5.79 -14.99 -1.44
CA PRO A 12 -4.33 -14.98 -1.37
C PRO A 12 -3.72 -13.56 -1.41
N ALA A 13 -4.50 -12.54 -1.80
CA ALA A 13 -4.00 -11.17 -1.93
C ALA A 13 -5.11 -10.12 -1.82
N ALA A 14 -4.76 -8.92 -1.36
CA ALA A 14 -5.58 -7.73 -1.50
C ALA A 14 -5.46 -7.15 -2.92
N GLN A 15 -6.54 -6.59 -3.46
CA GLN A 15 -6.54 -5.92 -4.76
C GLN A 15 -6.51 -4.41 -4.54
N VAL A 16 -5.45 -3.76 -5.01
CA VAL A 16 -5.25 -2.31 -4.90
C VAL A 16 -5.21 -1.71 -6.29
N ARG A 17 -6.07 -0.72 -6.56
CA ARG A 17 -6.13 -0.02 -7.85
C ARG A 17 -4.85 0.77 -8.08
N ALA A 18 -4.41 0.85 -9.32
CA ALA A 18 -3.27 1.67 -9.72
C ALA A 18 -3.51 3.15 -9.36
N ALA A 19 -4.75 3.63 -9.44
CA ALA A 19 -5.17 4.97 -9.05
C ALA A 19 -4.94 5.30 -7.56
N PHE A 20 -4.76 4.30 -6.69
CA PHE A 20 -4.35 4.52 -5.31
C PHE A 20 -2.91 5.06 -5.22
N LEU A 21 -2.06 4.65 -6.15
CA LEU A 21 -0.63 5.00 -6.19
C LEU A 21 -0.33 6.14 -7.16
N ASP A 22 -0.95 6.08 -8.34
CA ASP A 22 -0.57 6.82 -9.52
C ASP A 22 -1.65 7.83 -9.90
N GLN A 23 -1.20 9.01 -10.31
CA GLN A 23 -2.02 10.11 -10.77
C GLN A 23 -2.14 10.05 -12.29
N ASN A 24 -3.35 9.81 -12.80
CA ASN A 24 -3.62 9.86 -14.24
C ASN A 24 -3.75 11.30 -14.79
N ASP A 25 -4.02 12.29 -13.94
CA ASP A 25 -4.19 13.70 -14.31
C ASP A 25 -3.17 14.57 -13.58
N PRO A 26 -2.13 15.13 -14.24
CA PRO A 26 -1.08 15.96 -13.61
C PRO A 26 -1.57 17.19 -12.84
N ASN A 27 -2.77 17.70 -13.12
CA ASN A 27 -3.33 18.88 -12.44
C ASN A 27 -4.29 18.50 -11.29
N GLY A 28 -4.62 17.22 -11.16
CA GLY A 28 -5.46 16.70 -10.10
C GLY A 28 -4.81 16.70 -8.71
N PRO A 29 -5.59 16.36 -7.66
CA PRO A 29 -5.03 16.16 -6.33
C PRO A 29 -4.00 15.02 -6.31
N PRO A 30 -3.04 15.02 -5.36
CA PRO A 30 -2.10 13.92 -5.23
C PRO A 30 -2.83 12.58 -5.03
N PRO A 31 -2.26 11.45 -5.52
CA PRO A 31 -2.91 10.15 -5.37
C PRO A 31 -3.06 9.78 -3.88
N PRO A 32 -4.05 8.95 -3.51
CA PRO A 32 -4.34 8.64 -2.11
C PRO A 32 -3.12 8.21 -1.31
N MET A 33 -2.27 7.32 -1.82
CA MET A 33 -1.03 6.90 -1.16
C MET A 33 -0.14 8.10 -0.80
N ALA A 34 0.07 9.05 -1.71
CA ALA A 34 0.91 10.22 -1.46
C ALA A 34 0.35 11.08 -0.33
N GLN A 35 -0.97 11.22 -0.23
CA GLN A 35 -1.64 11.93 0.86
C GLN A 35 -1.52 11.18 2.19
N LEU A 36 -1.56 9.84 2.16
CA LEU A 36 -1.42 9.00 3.35
C LEU A 36 0.00 9.01 3.91
N VAL A 37 1.03 8.93 3.06
CA VAL A 37 2.44 8.87 3.49
C VAL A 37 2.93 10.17 4.14
N ARG A 38 2.30 11.31 3.84
CA ARG A 38 2.62 12.61 4.46
C ARG A 38 2.29 12.63 5.96
N GLY A 39 3.15 13.29 6.74
CA GLY A 39 2.97 13.48 8.20
C GLY A 39 3.75 12.51 9.10
N GLY A 40 4.89 11.97 8.62
CA GLY A 40 5.82 11.18 9.44
C GLY A 40 5.21 9.89 10.02
N ARG A 41 5.36 9.66 11.33
CA ARG A 41 4.85 8.45 12.03
C ARG A 41 3.33 8.31 11.96
N GLY A 42 2.59 9.40 11.73
CA GLY A 42 1.14 9.36 11.47
C GLY A 42 0.81 8.88 10.06
N GLY A 43 1.70 9.13 9.10
CA GLY A 43 1.55 8.71 7.71
C GLY A 43 1.61 7.20 7.52
N GLU A 44 2.55 6.55 8.20
CA GLU A 44 2.69 5.09 8.20
C GLU A 44 1.41 4.39 8.66
N VAL A 45 0.81 4.83 9.77
CA VAL A 45 -0.39 4.20 10.33
C VAL A 45 -1.55 4.31 9.35
N LYS A 46 -1.77 5.49 8.75
CA LYS A 46 -2.80 5.72 7.74
C LYS A 46 -2.67 4.74 6.57
N LEU A 47 -1.48 4.60 6.01
CA LEU A 47 -1.24 3.69 4.89
C LEU A 47 -1.48 2.22 5.28
N LYS A 48 -0.95 1.79 6.43
CA LYS A 48 -1.12 0.41 6.89
C LYS A 48 -2.58 0.04 7.15
N ILE A 49 -3.36 0.96 7.73
CA ILE A 49 -4.79 0.74 7.96
C ILE A 49 -5.54 0.67 6.63
N ALA A 50 -5.29 1.58 5.68
CA ALA A 50 -5.93 1.55 4.37
C ALA A 50 -5.73 0.20 3.67
N LEU A 51 -4.50 -0.29 3.60
CA LEU A 51 -4.20 -1.58 2.99
C LEU A 51 -4.85 -2.75 3.74
N SER A 52 -4.83 -2.71 5.08
CA SER A 52 -5.39 -3.78 5.89
C SER A 52 -6.91 -3.86 5.74
N LEU A 53 -7.59 -2.73 5.55
CA LEU A 53 -9.02 -2.70 5.23
C LEU A 53 -9.28 -3.27 3.83
N LEU A 54 -8.47 -2.90 2.83
CA LEU A 54 -8.54 -3.48 1.46
C LEU A 54 -8.23 -4.98 1.41
N TRP A 55 -7.64 -5.54 2.47
CA TRP A 55 -7.45 -6.98 2.61
C TRP A 55 -8.62 -7.65 3.35
N VAL A 56 -9.10 -7.05 4.43
CA VAL A 56 -10.08 -7.69 5.33
C VAL A 56 -11.53 -7.46 4.92
N ALA A 57 -11.89 -6.27 4.44
CA ALA A 57 -13.28 -5.86 4.20
C ALA A 57 -13.73 -6.12 2.75
N VAL A 58 -13.29 -7.25 2.15
CA VAL A 58 -13.46 -7.50 0.71
C VAL A 58 -14.65 -8.41 0.39
N GLY A 59 -15.21 -9.13 1.37
CA GLY A 59 -16.50 -9.80 1.19
C GLY A 59 -17.64 -8.79 1.21
N GLU A 60 -18.68 -8.97 0.40
CA GLU A 60 -19.89 -8.14 0.52
C GLU A 60 -20.46 -8.25 1.94
N PRO A 61 -20.88 -7.13 2.57
CA PRO A 61 -21.13 -5.79 2.01
C PRO A 61 -19.92 -4.83 2.06
N HIS A 62 -18.71 -5.36 2.00
CA HIS A 62 -17.43 -4.64 1.98
C HIS A 62 -17.14 -3.82 3.24
N ASP A 63 -17.43 -4.42 4.39
CA ASP A 63 -17.31 -3.79 5.69
C ASP A 63 -16.53 -4.66 6.69
N VAL A 64 -16.19 -4.03 7.82
CA VAL A 64 -15.60 -4.70 8.96
C VAL A 64 -16.00 -4.01 10.24
N VAL A 65 -16.26 -4.82 11.27
CA VAL A 65 -16.50 -4.36 12.64
C VAL A 65 -15.33 -4.82 13.49
N ALA A 66 -14.45 -3.89 13.87
CA ALA A 66 -13.27 -4.20 14.66
C ALA A 66 -12.85 -3.02 15.54
N ALA A 67 -12.44 -3.32 16.77
CA ALA A 67 -11.93 -2.33 17.71
C ALA A 67 -10.56 -1.79 17.25
N ALA A 68 -10.27 -0.53 17.60
CA ALA A 68 -8.99 0.11 17.28
C ALA A 68 -7.76 -0.67 17.81
N ARG A 69 -7.91 -1.33 18.97
CA ARG A 69 -6.88 -2.21 19.54
C ARG A 69 -6.50 -3.35 18.59
N ALA A 70 -7.48 -3.96 17.94
CA ALA A 70 -7.25 -5.05 17.02
C ALA A 70 -6.36 -4.57 15.86
N TRP A 71 -6.75 -3.48 15.21
CA TRP A 71 -5.93 -2.87 14.17
C TRP A 71 -4.52 -2.50 14.64
N ALA A 72 -4.39 -1.91 15.83
CA ALA A 72 -3.09 -1.57 16.40
C ALA A 72 -2.17 -2.79 16.58
N MET A 73 -2.72 -3.93 17.01
CA MET A 73 -1.99 -5.20 17.08
C MET A 73 -1.59 -5.70 15.68
N LEU A 74 -2.51 -5.66 14.70
CA LEU A 74 -2.25 -6.11 13.33
C LEU A 74 -1.07 -5.37 12.69
N ILE A 75 -0.99 -4.05 12.87
CA ILE A 75 0.04 -3.21 12.24
C ILE A 75 1.27 -3.01 13.14
N GLY A 76 1.35 -3.73 14.27
CA GLY A 76 2.50 -3.72 15.18
C GLY A 76 2.74 -2.38 15.87
N LEU A 77 1.68 -1.70 16.34
CA LEU A 77 1.81 -0.51 17.18
C LEU A 77 2.08 -0.89 18.64
N PRO A 78 2.98 -0.15 19.33
CA PRO A 78 3.13 -0.29 20.76
C PRO A 78 1.88 0.20 21.49
N ASP A 79 1.62 -0.34 22.68
CA ASP A 79 0.46 -0.03 23.51
C ASP A 79 -0.86 -0.06 22.70
N PRO A 80 -1.28 -1.23 22.19
CA PRO A 80 -2.45 -1.34 21.34
C PRO A 80 -3.75 -1.00 22.08
N GLY A 81 -3.78 -1.06 23.41
CA GLY A 81 -4.93 -0.66 24.23
C GLY A 81 -5.04 0.86 24.44
N GLY A 82 -3.93 1.58 24.49
CA GLY A 82 -3.88 3.03 24.72
C GLY A 82 -3.48 3.82 23.48
N ARG A 83 -2.22 4.30 23.46
CA ARG A 83 -1.70 5.21 22.42
C ARG A 83 -1.78 4.62 21.02
N GLY A 84 -1.59 3.31 20.87
CA GLY A 84 -1.75 2.60 19.60
C GLY A 84 -3.17 2.72 19.05
N ALA A 85 -4.19 2.45 19.88
CA ALA A 85 -5.60 2.61 19.51
C ALA A 85 -5.94 4.06 19.15
N GLN A 86 -5.41 5.05 19.89
CA GLN A 86 -5.61 6.47 19.57
C GLN A 86 -5.07 6.84 18.18
N ARG A 87 -3.87 6.34 17.83
CA ARG A 87 -3.28 6.53 16.49
C ARG A 87 -4.09 5.88 15.39
N VAL A 88 -4.64 4.69 15.64
CA VAL A 88 -5.57 4.02 14.71
C VAL A 88 -6.83 4.86 14.50
N ASN A 89 -7.46 5.35 15.57
CA ASN A 89 -8.65 6.19 15.47
C ASN A 89 -8.38 7.50 14.69
N ALA A 90 -7.21 8.11 14.93
CA ALA A 90 -6.77 9.27 14.14
C ALA A 90 -6.60 8.92 12.65
N ALA A 91 -6.00 7.76 12.35
CA ALA A 91 -5.86 7.29 10.97
C ALA A 91 -7.23 7.03 10.30
N ILE A 92 -8.16 6.35 10.97
CA ILE A 92 -9.52 6.11 10.50
C ILE A 92 -10.23 7.43 10.16
N ARG A 93 -10.15 8.45 11.02
CA ARG A 93 -10.72 9.78 10.72
C ARG A 93 -10.13 10.40 9.45
N GLN A 94 -8.82 10.27 9.24
CA GLN A 94 -8.17 10.78 8.04
C GLN A 94 -8.56 9.99 6.79
N LEU A 95 -8.70 8.66 6.88
CA LEU A 95 -9.19 7.82 5.77
C LEU A 95 -10.62 8.18 5.38
N ALA A 96 -11.49 8.45 6.37
CA ALA A 96 -12.85 8.92 6.11
C ALA A 96 -12.86 10.29 5.43
N LYS A 97 -12.02 11.23 5.89
CA LYS A 97 -11.85 12.55 5.25
C LYS A 97 -11.39 12.44 3.79
N LEU A 98 -10.54 11.46 3.49
CA LEU A 98 -10.07 11.17 2.13
C LEU A 98 -11.06 10.34 1.30
N LYS A 99 -12.27 10.08 1.80
CA LYS A 99 -13.30 9.28 1.13
C LYS A 99 -12.82 7.88 0.72
N LEU A 100 -11.92 7.28 1.50
CA LEU A 100 -11.48 5.89 1.33
C LEU A 100 -12.34 4.92 2.15
N ILE A 101 -13.01 5.43 3.18
CA ILE A 101 -13.94 4.66 4.02
C ILE A 101 -15.12 5.51 4.46
N LYS A 102 -16.21 4.85 4.86
CA LYS A 102 -17.29 5.42 5.65
C LYS A 102 -17.27 4.76 7.03
N VAL A 103 -17.44 5.56 8.08
CA VAL A 103 -17.47 5.06 9.46
C VAL A 103 -18.88 5.24 10.01
N GLU A 104 -19.49 4.14 10.42
CA GLU A 104 -20.79 4.11 11.09
C GLU A 104 -20.53 3.80 12.57
N ALA A 105 -20.71 4.82 13.41
CA ALA A 105 -20.55 4.67 14.85
C ALA A 105 -21.65 3.77 15.41
N LYS A 106 -21.28 2.90 16.36
CA LYS A 106 -22.22 2.06 17.11
C LYS A 106 -22.10 2.41 18.59
N VAL A 107 -23.21 2.78 19.21
CA VAL A 107 -23.25 3.06 20.65
C VAL A 107 -22.83 1.80 21.42
N GLY A 108 -21.87 1.93 22.35
CA GLY A 108 -21.40 0.83 23.20
C GLY A 108 -20.60 -0.26 22.48
N GLY A 109 -20.22 -0.07 21.21
CA GLY A 109 -19.51 -1.09 20.44
C GLY A 109 -18.46 -0.54 19.48
N PRO A 110 -17.64 -1.42 18.88
CA PRO A 110 -16.72 -1.01 17.82
C PRO A 110 -17.47 -0.44 16.62
N PRO A 111 -16.91 0.56 15.93
CA PRO A 111 -17.55 1.14 14.75
C PRO A 111 -17.56 0.13 13.60
N ARG A 112 -18.57 0.26 12.75
CA ARG A 112 -18.61 -0.42 11.44
C ARG A 112 -17.87 0.46 10.44
N ILE A 113 -16.91 -0.11 9.73
CA ILE A 113 -16.13 0.58 8.70
C ILE A 113 -16.52 -0.02 7.36
N LEU A 114 -17.07 0.79 6.46
CA LEU A 114 -17.37 0.40 5.08
C LEU A 114 -16.26 0.91 4.16
N LEU A 115 -15.79 0.07 3.25
CA LEU A 115 -14.86 0.46 2.22
C LEU A 115 -15.52 1.33 1.16
N LEU A 116 -14.80 2.36 0.74
CA LEU A 116 -15.08 3.10 -0.49
C LEU A 116 -13.98 2.78 -1.50
N GLU A 117 -14.17 3.19 -2.75
CA GLU A 117 -13.18 2.98 -3.80
C GLU A 117 -11.83 3.62 -3.42
N ASP A 118 -10.74 2.86 -3.57
CA ASP A 118 -9.39 3.24 -3.19
C ASP A 118 -8.75 4.31 -4.11
N SER A 119 -9.48 4.77 -5.12
CA SER A 119 -9.13 5.96 -5.92
C SER A 119 -9.49 7.29 -5.23
N ALA A 120 -10.10 7.25 -4.04
CA ALA A 120 -10.69 8.40 -3.34
C ALA A 120 -11.86 9.08 -4.09
N SER A 121 -12.54 8.34 -4.97
CA SER A 121 -13.75 8.80 -5.65
C SER A 121 -14.94 9.00 -4.69
N GLY A 122 -14.92 8.30 -3.54
CA GLY A 122 -16.04 8.24 -2.60
C GLY A 122 -17.19 7.34 -3.04
N LEU A 123 -17.03 6.62 -4.16
CA LEU A 123 -18.00 5.62 -4.61
C LEU A 123 -17.95 4.38 -3.71
N PRO A 124 -19.06 3.61 -3.64
CA PRO A 124 -19.06 2.32 -2.96
C PRO A 124 -17.94 1.42 -3.49
N TYR A 125 -17.27 0.71 -2.58
CA TYR A 125 -16.23 -0.23 -2.99
C TYR A 125 -16.85 -1.37 -3.81
N THR A 126 -16.17 -1.70 -4.90
CA THR A 126 -16.36 -2.94 -5.65
C THR A 126 -15.00 -3.57 -5.83
N LEU A 127 -14.96 -4.90 -5.92
CA LEU A 127 -13.74 -5.61 -6.24
C LEU A 127 -13.21 -5.19 -7.63
N PRO A 128 -11.95 -4.69 -7.74
CA PRO A 128 -11.41 -4.23 -9.02
C PRO A 128 -11.50 -5.28 -10.13
N GLY A 129 -11.19 -6.54 -9.83
CA GLY A 129 -11.29 -7.64 -10.79
C GLY A 129 -12.71 -7.86 -11.32
N GLN A 130 -13.71 -7.85 -10.45
CA GLN A 130 -15.12 -7.99 -10.86
C GLN A 130 -15.56 -6.78 -11.70
N ARG A 131 -15.19 -5.57 -11.25
CA ARG A 131 -15.54 -4.32 -11.94
C ARG A 131 -14.96 -4.24 -13.35
N ILE A 132 -13.72 -4.69 -13.55
CA ILE A 132 -13.11 -4.77 -14.88
C ILE A 132 -13.90 -5.72 -15.79
N VAL A 133 -14.32 -6.89 -15.29
CA VAL A 133 -15.09 -7.86 -16.07
C VAL A 133 -16.43 -7.26 -16.52
N GLU A 134 -17.16 -6.62 -15.59
CA GLU A 134 -18.42 -5.93 -15.89
C GLU A 134 -18.26 -4.86 -16.97
N LEU A 135 -17.24 -4.00 -16.86
CA LEU A 135 -17.02 -2.91 -17.81
C LEU A 135 -16.59 -3.42 -19.19
N LYS A 136 -15.75 -4.46 -19.22
CA LYS A 136 -15.37 -5.13 -20.48
C LYS A 136 -16.58 -5.69 -21.22
N GLN A 137 -17.53 -6.31 -20.50
CA GLN A 137 -18.77 -6.82 -21.09
C GLN A 137 -19.65 -5.71 -21.67
N LYS A 138 -19.59 -4.51 -21.08
CA LYS A 138 -20.33 -3.32 -21.54
C LYS A 138 -19.61 -2.52 -22.63
N GLY A 139 -18.35 -2.84 -22.93
CA GLY A 139 -17.53 -2.06 -23.86
C GLY A 139 -17.01 -0.74 -23.28
N ASP A 140 -17.06 -0.56 -21.96
CA ASP A 140 -16.65 0.66 -21.26
C ASP A 140 -15.15 0.69 -20.92
N ASP A 141 -14.59 1.90 -20.77
CA ASP A 141 -13.21 2.07 -20.28
C ASP A 141 -13.07 1.61 -18.81
N PHE A 142 -12.13 0.69 -18.59
CA PHE A 142 -11.79 0.11 -17.30
C PHE A 142 -10.42 0.58 -16.78
N GLY A 143 -9.75 1.52 -17.46
CA GLY A 143 -8.39 1.97 -17.13
C GLY A 143 -8.21 2.36 -15.66
N ARG A 144 -9.18 3.08 -15.09
CA ARG A 144 -9.20 3.49 -13.67
C ARG A 144 -9.30 2.35 -12.65
N HIS A 145 -9.79 1.18 -13.06
CA HIS A 145 -9.96 0.02 -12.19
C HIS A 145 -8.84 -1.00 -12.33
N ARG A 146 -7.82 -0.74 -13.18
CA ARG A 146 -6.58 -1.53 -13.21
C ARG A 146 -6.02 -1.62 -11.79
N TYR A 147 -5.58 -2.81 -11.42
CA TYR A 147 -5.14 -3.11 -10.07
C TYR A 147 -3.90 -4.01 -10.08
N PHE A 148 -3.22 -4.04 -8.94
CA PHE A 148 -2.17 -5.00 -8.64
C PHE A 148 -2.52 -5.73 -7.35
N LYS A 149 -1.83 -6.85 -7.12
CA LYS A 149 -2.07 -7.70 -5.97
C LYS A 149 -1.03 -7.42 -4.89
N VAL A 150 -1.50 -7.29 -3.65
CA VAL A 150 -0.65 -7.25 -2.46
C VAL A 150 -0.78 -8.60 -1.75
N PRO A 151 0.29 -9.43 -1.70
CA PRO A 151 0.23 -10.78 -1.13
C PRO A 151 -0.23 -10.79 0.34
N SER A 152 -0.99 -11.82 0.73
CA SER A 152 -1.48 -11.99 2.11
C SER A 152 -0.33 -12.12 3.14
N GLU A 153 0.85 -12.50 2.66
CA GLU A 153 2.08 -12.65 3.42
C GLU A 153 2.60 -11.32 3.95
N LEU A 154 2.22 -10.19 3.32
CA LEU A 154 2.45 -8.87 3.90
C LEU A 154 1.91 -8.79 5.33
N TRP A 155 0.74 -9.37 5.62
CA TRP A 155 0.15 -9.38 6.97
C TRP A 155 0.55 -10.61 7.77
N THR A 156 0.49 -11.78 7.14
CA THR A 156 0.58 -13.07 7.84
C THR A 156 2.00 -13.45 8.23
N GLN A 157 3.00 -12.89 7.55
CA GLN A 157 4.41 -13.00 7.90
C GLN A 157 4.94 -11.77 8.66
N GLY A 158 4.08 -10.81 9.04
CA GLY A 158 4.45 -9.68 9.88
C GLY A 158 5.12 -8.50 9.17
N TRP A 159 5.29 -8.54 7.84
CA TRP A 159 5.89 -7.45 7.07
C TRP A 159 5.16 -6.12 7.23
N ILE A 160 3.83 -6.13 7.38
CA ILE A 160 3.02 -4.94 7.63
C ILE A 160 3.38 -4.26 8.96
N ALA A 161 3.81 -5.02 9.96
CA ALA A 161 4.30 -4.48 11.22
C ALA A 161 5.73 -3.96 11.08
N THR A 162 6.57 -4.67 10.34
CA THR A 162 8.00 -4.36 10.15
C THR A 162 8.25 -3.13 9.28
N LEU A 163 7.58 -3.03 8.13
CA LEU A 163 7.85 -1.99 7.14
C LEU A 163 7.42 -0.60 7.64
N GLY A 164 8.31 0.39 7.55
CA GLY A 164 7.98 1.80 7.77
C GLY A 164 7.15 2.37 6.62
N GLY A 165 6.57 3.56 6.82
CA GLY A 165 5.73 4.22 5.80
C GLY A 165 6.39 4.37 4.42
N PRO A 166 7.63 4.91 4.32
CA PRO A 166 8.34 5.02 3.05
C PRO A 166 8.63 3.68 2.37
N ALA A 167 9.04 2.67 3.15
CA ALA A 167 9.35 1.34 2.62
C ALA A 167 8.09 0.66 2.07
N LEU A 168 6.97 0.75 2.80
CA LEU A 168 5.69 0.24 2.36
C LEU A 168 5.20 0.93 1.08
N ALA A 169 5.32 2.25 0.99
CA ALA A 169 4.96 3.00 -0.22
C ALA A 169 5.79 2.55 -1.44
N MET A 170 7.10 2.40 -1.27
CA MET A 170 7.97 1.91 -2.35
C MET A 170 7.67 0.46 -2.73
N LEU A 171 7.34 -0.40 -1.77
CA LEU A 171 6.93 -1.78 -2.03
C LEU A 171 5.67 -1.83 -2.91
N LEU A 172 4.66 -1.02 -2.61
CA LEU A 172 3.45 -0.95 -3.42
C LEU A 172 3.72 -0.49 -4.86
N ILE A 173 4.58 0.52 -5.03
CA ILE A 173 5.00 0.99 -6.35
C ILE A 173 5.69 -0.14 -7.13
N LEU A 174 6.60 -0.87 -6.49
CA LEU A 174 7.31 -1.99 -7.11
C LEU A 174 6.34 -3.12 -7.49
N LEU A 175 5.42 -3.51 -6.60
CA LEU A 175 4.39 -4.52 -6.88
C LEU A 175 3.48 -4.09 -8.05
N SER A 176 3.08 -2.82 -8.10
CA SER A 176 2.27 -2.27 -9.19
C SER A 176 2.98 -2.35 -10.54
N ARG A 177 4.29 -2.05 -10.56
CA ARG A 177 5.13 -2.12 -11.77
C ARG A 177 5.46 -3.55 -12.19
N ALA A 178 5.63 -4.46 -11.23
CA ALA A 178 5.86 -5.89 -11.48
C ALA A 178 4.58 -6.64 -11.86
N SER A 179 3.40 -6.05 -11.61
CA SER A 179 2.10 -6.67 -11.93
C SER A 179 2.00 -7.02 -13.42
N GLY A 180 1.98 -8.32 -13.73
CA GLY A 180 1.93 -8.85 -15.09
C GLY A 180 3.30 -9.01 -15.77
N ARG A 181 4.41 -8.77 -15.08
CA ARG A 181 5.78 -8.93 -15.60
C ARG A 181 6.71 -9.48 -14.52
N GLN A 182 7.12 -10.75 -14.63
CA GLN A 182 8.03 -11.34 -13.66
C GLN A 182 9.41 -10.66 -13.73
N GLN A 183 9.89 -10.21 -12.57
CA GLN A 183 11.30 -9.83 -12.32
C GLN A 183 11.85 -8.72 -13.23
N GLU A 184 11.00 -7.84 -13.75
CA GLU A 184 11.48 -6.72 -14.56
C GLU A 184 12.31 -5.77 -13.69
N ALA A 185 13.47 -5.38 -14.21
CA ALA A 185 14.38 -4.48 -13.54
C ALA A 185 13.80 -3.05 -13.60
N ILE A 186 13.25 -2.56 -12.49
CA ILE A 186 12.51 -1.30 -12.43
C ILE A 186 13.49 -0.14 -12.23
N TRP A 187 13.43 0.83 -13.13
CA TRP A 187 14.15 2.09 -13.01
C TRP A 187 13.17 3.24 -12.78
N PHE A 188 13.42 4.04 -11.75
CA PHE A 188 12.68 5.27 -11.48
C PHE A 188 13.48 6.46 -12.00
N SER A 189 13.09 7.02 -13.15
CA SER A 189 13.52 8.38 -13.47
C SER A 189 13.00 9.33 -12.38
N PRO A 190 13.85 10.16 -11.74
CA PRO A 190 13.42 11.04 -10.66
C PRO A 190 12.22 11.92 -11.02
N GLY A 191 12.19 12.49 -12.24
CA GLY A 191 11.09 13.34 -12.70
C GLY A 191 9.78 12.58 -12.95
N ILE A 192 9.85 11.38 -13.52
CA ILE A 192 8.67 10.53 -13.76
C ILE A 192 8.10 10.05 -12.42
N ALA A 193 8.95 9.63 -11.49
CA ALA A 193 8.49 9.17 -10.19
C ALA A 193 7.82 10.28 -9.36
N ASP A 194 8.32 11.52 -9.44
CA ASP A 194 7.69 12.66 -8.76
C ASP A 194 6.34 13.03 -9.40
N ALA A 195 6.27 13.07 -10.74
CA ALA A 195 5.03 13.38 -11.46
C ALA A 195 3.90 12.37 -11.17
N HIS A 196 4.22 11.08 -11.15
CA HIS A 196 3.23 10.01 -10.98
C HIS A 196 2.87 9.74 -9.51
N TYR A 197 3.87 9.66 -8.62
CA TYR A 197 3.66 9.21 -7.24
C TYR A 197 3.63 10.34 -6.22
N ARG A 198 4.03 11.56 -6.60
CA ARG A 198 4.08 12.75 -5.70
C ARG A 198 4.80 12.46 -4.37
N LEU A 199 5.84 11.63 -4.43
CA LEU A 199 6.71 11.27 -3.30
C LEU A 199 8.06 11.98 -3.44
N SER A 200 8.47 12.68 -2.38
CA SER A 200 9.78 13.34 -2.34
C SER A 200 10.92 12.35 -2.57
N GLU A 201 12.00 12.81 -3.18
CA GLU A 201 13.20 12.00 -3.43
C GLU A 201 13.72 11.35 -2.15
N GLU A 202 13.75 12.09 -1.03
CA GLU A 202 14.17 11.57 0.26
C GLU A 202 13.23 10.47 0.81
N THR A 203 11.94 10.54 0.52
CA THR A 203 11.01 9.46 0.90
C THR A 203 11.26 8.21 0.06
N ARG A 204 11.48 8.38 -1.26
CA ARG A 204 11.78 7.27 -2.17
C ARG A 204 13.11 6.60 -1.81
N ARG A 205 14.16 7.39 -1.58
CA ARG A 205 15.49 6.93 -1.18
C ARG A 205 15.43 6.12 0.12
N ARG A 206 14.87 6.68 1.18
CA ARG A 206 14.70 5.97 2.47
C ARG A 206 13.88 4.69 2.33
N GLY A 207 12.82 4.71 1.53
CA GLY A 207 12.00 3.53 1.25
C GLY A 207 12.79 2.42 0.57
N LEU A 208 13.51 2.74 -0.51
CA LEU A 208 14.34 1.78 -1.25
C LEU A 208 15.52 1.26 -0.41
N ASP A 209 16.17 2.12 0.37
CA ASP A 209 17.25 1.74 1.27
C ASP A 209 16.78 0.73 2.33
N SER A 210 15.58 0.96 2.91
CA SER A 210 14.96 0.04 3.86
C SER A 210 14.57 -1.29 3.22
N LEU A 211 13.98 -1.28 2.02
CA LEU A 211 13.64 -2.51 1.31
C LEU A 211 14.89 -3.32 0.94
N ARG A 212 15.99 -2.64 0.56
CA ARG A 212 17.28 -3.29 0.31
C ARG A 212 17.85 -3.91 1.58
N ALA A 213 17.82 -3.19 2.70
CA ALA A 213 18.31 -3.69 3.98
C ALA A 213 17.54 -4.93 4.47
N LEU A 214 16.25 -5.02 4.12
CA LEU A 214 15.38 -6.16 4.43
C LEU A 214 15.43 -7.28 3.37
N GLY A 215 16.25 -7.16 2.34
CA GLY A 215 16.39 -8.17 1.28
C GLY A 215 15.24 -8.22 0.27
N LEU A 216 14.20 -7.39 0.42
CA LEU A 216 13.03 -7.33 -0.46
C LEU A 216 13.36 -6.77 -1.85
N VAL A 217 14.49 -6.06 -1.99
CA VAL A 217 14.91 -5.47 -3.25
C VAL A 217 16.41 -5.66 -3.45
N THR A 218 16.80 -6.10 -4.65
CA THR A 218 18.20 -6.08 -5.09
C THR A 218 18.47 -4.86 -5.97
N VAL A 219 19.69 -4.34 -5.90
CA VAL A 219 20.11 -3.15 -6.68
C VAL A 219 21.23 -3.55 -7.62
N SER A 220 21.03 -3.34 -8.91
CA SER A 220 22.08 -3.45 -9.92
C SER A 220 22.40 -2.08 -10.51
N ARG A 221 23.68 -1.81 -10.78
CA ARG A 221 24.11 -0.60 -11.48
C ARG A 221 24.20 -0.90 -12.96
N ARG A 222 23.34 -0.29 -13.78
CA ARG A 222 23.41 -0.41 -15.25
C ARG A 222 23.99 0.88 -15.86
N PRO A 223 24.91 0.77 -16.84
CA PRO A 223 25.32 1.94 -17.62
C PRO A 223 24.12 2.49 -18.40
N LEU A 224 23.96 3.81 -18.37
CA LEU A 224 22.93 4.54 -19.11
C LEU A 224 23.42 4.96 -20.50
N THR A 225 24.73 4.97 -20.70
CA THR A 225 25.38 5.45 -21.92
C THR A 225 26.14 4.32 -22.60
N THR A 226 25.85 4.07 -23.88
CA THR A 226 26.63 3.19 -24.76
C THR A 226 27.68 3.95 -25.58
N SER A 227 27.72 5.28 -25.45
CA SER A 227 28.68 6.15 -26.15
C SER A 227 30.03 6.19 -25.43
N LEU A 228 31.09 5.91 -26.19
CA LEU A 228 32.49 5.88 -25.71
C LEU A 228 33.06 7.27 -25.37
N LEU A 229 32.39 8.35 -25.79
CA LEU A 229 32.88 9.73 -25.67
C LEU A 229 32.27 10.51 -24.50
N ALA A 230 31.27 9.95 -23.81
CA ALA A 230 30.60 10.61 -22.69
C ALA A 230 30.94 9.91 -21.37
N ALA A 231 31.08 10.69 -20.29
CA ALA A 231 31.28 10.13 -18.96
C ALA A 231 30.17 9.10 -18.64
N PRO A 232 30.52 7.88 -18.19
CA PRO A 232 29.56 6.81 -18.00
C PRO A 232 28.58 7.16 -16.88
N ARG A 233 27.37 7.57 -17.24
CA ARG A 233 26.27 7.74 -16.28
C ARG A 233 25.76 6.36 -15.89
N ARG A 234 25.73 6.06 -14.59
CA ARG A 234 25.19 4.81 -14.06
C ARG A 234 23.82 5.07 -13.46
N ARG A 235 22.88 4.15 -13.66
CA ARG A 235 21.59 4.15 -12.97
C ARG A 235 21.46 2.94 -12.06
N ASN A 236 20.83 3.14 -10.91
CA ASN A 236 20.38 2.04 -10.07
C ASN A 236 19.10 1.46 -10.66
N VAL A 237 19.07 0.15 -10.82
CA VAL A 237 17.90 -0.60 -11.26
C VAL A 237 17.55 -1.56 -10.14
N TYR A 238 16.27 -1.57 -9.77
CA TYR A 238 15.75 -2.29 -8.63
C TYR A 238 14.97 -3.51 -9.10
N THR A 239 15.26 -4.68 -8.54
CA THR A 239 14.50 -5.90 -8.80
C THR A 239 13.82 -6.33 -7.51
N LEU A 240 12.50 -6.51 -7.58
CA LEU A 240 11.69 -6.96 -6.45
C LEU A 240 11.92 -8.46 -6.20
N ARG A 241 12.14 -8.82 -4.95
CA ARG A 241 12.23 -10.19 -4.45
C ARG A 241 10.94 -10.52 -3.70
N GLU A 242 9.89 -10.85 -4.45
CA GLU A 242 8.58 -11.22 -3.87
C GLU A 242 8.67 -12.48 -3.01
N ASP A 243 9.61 -13.37 -3.33
CA ASP A 243 9.87 -14.60 -2.60
C ASP A 243 10.19 -14.35 -1.11
N VAL A 244 10.90 -13.26 -0.82
CA VAL A 244 11.25 -12.86 0.56
C VAL A 244 10.00 -12.49 1.38
N LEU A 245 8.89 -12.08 0.75
CA LEU A 245 7.64 -11.82 1.49
C LEU A 245 7.04 -13.10 2.06
N PHE A 246 7.34 -14.27 1.49
CA PHE A 246 6.84 -15.54 1.97
C PHE A 246 7.54 -16.01 3.25
N ASP A 247 8.73 -15.47 3.53
CA ASP A 247 9.46 -15.68 4.77
C ASP A 247 8.91 -14.79 5.89
N THR A 248 9.09 -15.24 7.15
CA THR A 248 8.73 -14.45 8.33
C THR A 248 9.58 -13.18 8.41
N ALA A 249 8.92 -12.03 8.53
CA ALA A 249 9.59 -10.74 8.63
C ALA A 249 10.53 -10.70 9.84
N PRO A 250 11.69 -10.05 9.73
CA PRO A 250 12.60 -9.92 10.86
C PRO A 250 11.94 -9.12 11.98
N SER A 251 12.20 -9.54 13.22
CA SER A 251 11.73 -8.82 14.41
C SER A 251 12.47 -7.50 14.56
N VAL A 252 11.83 -6.39 14.20
CA VAL A 252 12.40 -5.06 14.44
C VAL A 252 12.04 -4.61 15.84
N LYS A 253 13.05 -4.49 16.72
CA LYS A 253 12.90 -3.76 17.99
C LYS A 253 12.61 -2.31 17.64
N ARG A 254 11.38 -1.86 17.87
CA ARG A 254 11.01 -0.45 17.76
C ARG A 254 11.31 0.19 19.10
N ASP A 255 12.41 0.93 19.18
CA ASP A 255 12.75 1.71 20.37
C ASP A 255 11.60 2.69 20.70
N VAL A 256 11.28 2.72 21.99
CA VAL A 256 10.09 3.33 22.62
C VAL A 256 9.97 4.82 22.35
#